data_AF-A0A4P5U713-F1
#
_entry.id   AF-A0A4P5U713-F1
#
_cell.length_a   1.000
_cell.length_b   1.000
_cell.length_c   1.000
_cell.angle_alpha   90.00
_cell.angle_beta   90.00
_cell.angle_gamma   90.00
#
_symmetry.space_group_name_H-M   'P 1'
#
loop_
_entity.id
_entity.type
_entity.pdbx_description
1 polymer ?
#
loop_
_entity_poly.entity_id
_entity_poly.type
_entity_poly.pdbx_seq_one_letter_code
_entity_poly.pdbx_strand_id
1 'polypeptide(L)'
;MASAPLEPLETIASLWISEHPEYHGALADVDAALSSMAEVLEERENPFLHLSMHLSISEQCSIDQPRGVRQALELLTHRRNALHQAHHEAMDCLGHMLWESQRAGRPPDGQAYLACIEHQATRD
;
A
#
# COMPACT_ATOMS: atom_id res chain seq x y z
N MET A 1 -6.62 23.92 21.21
CA MET A 1 -5.50 23.03 21.57
C MET A 1 -4.55 23.05 20.38
N ALA A 2 -3.26 23.32 20.58
CA ALA A 2 -2.30 23.27 19.49
C ALA A 2 -2.20 21.82 19.00
N SER A 3 -2.36 21.59 17.70
CA SER A 3 -2.11 20.27 17.11
C SER A 3 -0.64 19.93 17.36
N ALA A 4 -0.37 18.78 17.97
CA ALA A 4 0.98 18.26 18.01
C ALA A 4 1.47 18.04 16.56
N PRO A 5 2.75 18.25 16.26
CA PRO A 5 3.29 17.89 14.96
C PRO A 5 3.13 16.37 14.76
N LEU A 6 2.71 15.97 13.56
CA LEU A 6 2.59 14.57 13.19
C LEU A 6 3.97 13.92 13.18
N GLU A 7 4.05 12.68 13.67
CA GLU A 7 5.20 11.83 13.46
C GLU A 7 5.37 11.49 11.96
N PRO A 8 6.57 11.04 11.52
CA PRO A 8 6.80 10.73 10.11
C PRO A 8 5.81 9.72 9.54
N LEU A 9 5.50 8.65 10.29
CA LEU A 9 4.53 7.65 9.86
C LEU A 9 3.10 8.22 9.79
N GLU A 10 2.70 9.03 10.77
CA GLU A 10 1.39 9.69 10.78
C GLU A 10 1.24 10.66 9.61
N THR A 11 2.32 11.33 9.22
CA THR A 11 2.37 12.19 8.03
C THR A 11 2.09 11.38 6.78
N ILE A 12 2.79 10.27 6.56
CA ILE A 12 2.57 9.40 5.39
C ILE A 12 1.14 8.84 5.40
N ALA A 13 0.65 8.39 6.55
CA ALA A 13 -0.72 7.89 6.69
C ALA A 13 -1.75 8.96 6.33
N SER A 14 -1.57 10.21 6.79
CA SER A 14 -2.48 11.31 6.47
C SER A 14 -2.55 11.63 4.97
N LEU A 15 -1.44 11.47 4.25
CA LEU A 15 -1.40 11.65 2.79
C LEU A 15 -2.24 10.58 2.10
N TRP A 16 -2.06 9.30 2.46
CA TRP A 16 -2.85 8.21 1.89
C TRP A 16 -4.33 8.27 2.26
N ILE A 17 -4.66 8.68 3.49
CA ILE A 17 -6.05 8.93 3.88
C ILE A 17 -6.66 10.03 3.02
N SER A 18 -5.90 11.07 2.68
CA SER A 18 -6.39 12.18 1.84
C SER A 18 -6.69 11.73 0.40
N GLU A 19 -5.92 10.78 -0.14
CA GLU A 19 -6.16 10.17 -1.46
C GLU A 19 -7.36 9.21 -1.47
N HIS A 20 -7.89 8.82 -0.30
CA HIS A 20 -9.01 7.87 -0.16
C HIS A 20 -10.20 8.46 0.63
N PRO A 21 -10.93 9.44 0.07
CA PRO A 21 -12.12 10.02 0.71
C PRO A 21 -13.22 8.99 1.02
N GLU A 22 -13.29 7.89 0.27
CA GLU A 22 -14.21 6.78 0.49
C GLU A 22 -14.02 6.07 1.84
N TYR A 23 -12.83 6.18 2.44
CA TYR A 23 -12.53 5.58 3.74
C TYR A 23 -12.71 6.55 4.91
N HIS A 24 -12.92 7.85 4.66
CA HIS A 24 -13.08 8.84 5.74
C HIS A 24 -14.22 8.49 6.69
N GLY A 25 -15.34 7.96 6.15
CA GLY A 25 -16.46 7.51 6.97
C GLY A 25 -16.10 6.34 7.90
N ALA A 26 -15.29 5.38 7.43
CA ALA A 26 -14.84 4.24 8.23
C ALA A 26 -13.81 4.63 9.30
N LEU A 27 -13.08 5.73 9.10
CA LEU A 27 -12.06 6.24 10.02
C LEU A 27 -12.57 7.31 11.00
N ALA A 28 -13.81 7.78 10.83
CA ALA A 28 -14.36 8.92 11.58
C ALA A 28 -14.66 8.62 13.06
N ASP A 29 -14.89 7.35 13.41
CA ASP A 29 -15.20 6.90 14.78
C ASP A 29 -14.23 5.79 15.18
N VAL A 30 -13.30 6.09 16.08
CA VAL A 30 -12.22 5.19 16.48
C VAL A 30 -12.74 3.86 17.04
N ASP A 31 -13.78 3.87 17.87
CA ASP A 31 -14.28 2.66 18.53
C ASP A 31 -14.97 1.74 17.51
N ALA A 32 -15.75 2.33 16.60
CA ALA A 32 -16.35 1.60 15.48
C ALA A 32 -15.27 1.03 14.55
N ALA A 33 -14.28 1.86 14.20
CA ALA A 33 -13.19 1.52 13.31
C ALA A 33 -12.38 0.33 13.84
N LEU A 34 -12.02 0.34 15.13
CA LEU A 34 -11.31 -0.76 15.80
C LEU A 34 -12.14 -2.05 15.84
N SER A 35 -13.46 -1.92 16.03
CA SER A 35 -14.37 -3.07 16.08
C SER A 35 -14.51 -3.77 14.74
N SER A 36 -14.44 -3.03 13.62
CA SER A 36 -14.58 -3.58 12.26
C SER A 36 -13.26 -3.81 11.54
N MET A 37 -12.12 -3.41 12.11
CA MET A 37 -10.82 -3.39 11.42
C MET A 37 -10.40 -4.76 10.85
N ALA A 38 -10.72 -5.85 11.54
CA ALA A 38 -10.34 -7.20 11.14
C ALA A 38 -11.39 -7.91 10.26
N GLU A 39 -12.50 -7.25 9.93
CA GLU A 39 -13.57 -7.85 9.15
C GLU A 39 -13.13 -8.10 7.70
N VAL A 40 -13.41 -9.31 7.21
CA VAL A 40 -13.28 -9.66 5.80
C VAL A 40 -14.61 -9.36 5.13
N LEU A 41 -14.61 -8.40 4.20
CA LEU A 41 -15.79 -7.96 3.49
C LEU A 41 -15.83 -8.64 2.11
N GLU A 42 -16.95 -9.27 1.75
CA GLU A 42 -17.09 -9.99 0.47
C GLU A 42 -17.22 -9.04 -0.74
N GLU A 43 -17.83 -7.86 -0.54
CA GLU A 43 -18.19 -6.94 -1.64
C GLU A 43 -17.38 -5.65 -1.64
N ARG A 44 -16.50 -5.44 -0.65
CA ARG A 44 -15.76 -4.18 -0.49
C ARG A 44 -14.36 -4.46 0.02
N GLU A 45 -13.41 -3.61 -0.33
CA GLU A 45 -12.07 -3.66 0.25
C GLU A 45 -12.11 -3.23 1.72
N ASN A 46 -11.27 -3.87 2.55
CA ASN A 46 -11.08 -3.45 3.93
C ASN A 46 -10.17 -2.20 3.94
N PRO A 47 -10.64 -1.05 4.46
CA PRO A 47 -9.92 0.22 4.40
C PRO A 47 -8.58 0.18 5.15
N PHE A 48 -8.49 -0.59 6.24
CA PHE A 48 -7.27 -0.70 7.03
C PHE A 48 -6.23 -1.55 6.33
N LEU A 49 -6.64 -2.66 5.73
CA LEU A 49 -5.74 -3.48 4.92
C LEU A 49 -5.19 -2.66 3.74
N HIS A 50 -6.07 -1.96 3.02
CA HIS A 50 -5.70 -1.12 1.88
C HIS A 50 -4.68 -0.05 2.27
N LEU A 51 -5.00 0.76 3.28
CA LEU A 51 -4.08 1.80 3.77
C LEU A 51 -2.77 1.21 4.30
N SER A 52 -2.80 0.05 4.97
CA SER A 52 -1.59 -0.63 5.43
C SER A 52 -0.70 -1.10 4.27
N MET A 53 -1.29 -1.47 3.13
CA MET A 53 -0.53 -1.80 1.92
C MET A 53 0.16 -0.56 1.33
N HIS A 54 -0.50 0.61 1.33
CA HIS A 54 0.13 1.88 0.92
C HIS A 54 1.33 2.23 1.80
N LEU A 55 1.16 2.11 3.12
CA LEU A 55 2.22 2.35 4.10
C LEU A 55 3.38 1.37 3.91
N SER A 56 3.08 0.09 3.68
CA SER A 56 4.09 -0.94 3.43
C SER A 56 4.93 -0.62 2.19
N ILE A 57 4.29 -0.24 1.07
CA ILE A 57 5.00 0.15 -0.16
C ILE A 57 5.84 1.41 0.06
N SER A 58 5.30 2.39 0.80
CA SER A 58 6.02 3.63 1.14
C SER A 58 7.29 3.34 1.94
N GLU A 59 7.19 2.49 2.96
CA GLU A 59 8.35 2.06 3.76
C GLU A 59 9.36 1.29 2.90
N GLN A 60 8.90 0.31 2.11
CA GLN A 60 9.74 -0.46 1.19
C GLN A 60 10.55 0.44 0.25
N CYS A 61 9.94 1.53 -0.25
CA CYS A 61 10.65 2.52 -1.08
C CYS A 61 11.61 3.39 -0.27
N SER A 62 11.24 3.79 0.94
CA SER A 62 12.08 4.57 1.86
C SER A 62 13.40 3.84 2.18
N ILE A 63 13.31 2.54 2.46
CA ILE A 63 14.48 1.71 2.80
C ILE A 63 15.05 0.92 1.61
N ASP A 64 14.44 1.04 0.43
CA ASP A 64 14.81 0.34 -0.80
C ASP A 64 14.93 -1.19 -0.60
N GLN A 65 13.87 -1.79 -0.06
CA GLN A 65 13.78 -3.22 0.24
C GLN A 65 12.45 -3.78 -0.30
N PRO A 66 12.46 -4.69 -1.29
CA PRO A 66 13.63 -5.28 -1.95
C PRO A 66 14.44 -4.24 -2.73
N ARG A 67 15.77 -4.42 -2.77
CA ARG A 67 16.68 -3.49 -3.46
C ARG A 67 16.26 -3.29 -4.91
N GLY A 68 15.97 -2.05 -5.27
CA GLY A 68 15.47 -1.67 -6.60
C GLY A 68 13.99 -1.27 -6.61
N VAL A 69 13.23 -1.57 -5.56
CA VAL A 69 11.78 -1.28 -5.51
C VAL A 69 11.48 0.20 -5.63
N ARG A 70 12.32 1.06 -5.03
CA ARG A 70 12.17 2.52 -5.14
C ARG A 70 12.25 2.97 -6.59
N GLN A 71 13.28 2.52 -7.32
CA GLN A 71 13.46 2.86 -8.73
C GLN A 71 12.31 2.32 -9.58
N ALA A 72 11.90 1.07 -9.34
CA ALA A 72 10.80 0.45 -10.08
C ALA A 72 9.48 1.23 -9.90
N LEU A 73 9.18 1.66 -8.66
CA LEU A 73 7.97 2.43 -8.36
C LEU A 73 8.06 3.87 -8.89
N GLU A 74 9.23 4.51 -8.85
CA GLU A 74 9.46 5.82 -9.48
C GLU A 74 9.19 5.76 -10.99
N LEU A 75 9.70 4.73 -11.67
CA LEU A 75 9.44 4.51 -13.11
C LEU A 75 7.96 4.28 -13.39
N LEU A 76 7.29 3.46 -12.58
CA LEU A 76 5.85 3.21 -12.72
C LEU A 76 5.05 4.49 -12.50
N THR A 77 5.40 5.29 -11.50
CA THR A 77 4.78 6.58 -11.20
C THR A 77 4.93 7.56 -12.36
N HIS A 78 6.14 7.66 -12.92
CA HIS A 78 6.39 8.49 -14.10
C HIS A 78 5.58 8.03 -15.32
N ARG A 79 5.46 6.71 -15.53
CA ARG A 79 4.70 6.16 -16.65
C ARG A 79 3.19 6.41 -16.53
N ARG A 80 2.64 6.31 -15.32
CA ARG A 80 1.21 6.59 -15.06
C ARG A 80 0.92 8.08 -14.87
N ASN A 81 1.95 8.89 -14.67
CA ASN A 81 1.83 10.29 -14.27
C ASN A 81 0.95 10.47 -13.01
N ALA A 82 0.98 9.48 -12.10
CA ALA A 82 0.14 9.42 -10.91
C ALA A 82 0.73 8.44 -9.88
N LEU A 83 1.10 8.94 -8.70
CA LEU A 83 1.65 8.13 -7.61
C LEU A 83 0.60 7.18 -7.04
N HIS A 84 -0.64 7.66 -6.87
CA HIS A 84 -1.75 6.88 -6.33
C HIS A 84 -2.03 5.64 -7.19
N GLN A 85 -2.15 5.82 -8.50
CA GLN A 85 -2.34 4.74 -9.46
C GLN A 85 -1.14 3.76 -9.47
N ALA A 86 0.09 4.26 -9.40
CA ALA A 86 1.28 3.41 -9.34
C ALA A 86 1.31 2.55 -8.07
N HIS A 87 0.90 3.10 -6.92
CA HIS A 87 0.76 2.32 -5.70
C HIS A 87 -0.31 1.23 -5.84
N HIS A 88 -1.48 1.50 -6.43
CA HIS A 88 -2.49 0.48 -6.65
C HIS A 88 -1.98 -0.68 -7.53
N GLU A 89 -1.25 -0.38 -8.61
CA GLU A 89 -0.63 -1.42 -9.44
C GLU A 89 0.47 -2.20 -8.68
N ALA A 90 1.24 -1.54 -7.82
CA ALA A 90 2.20 -2.20 -6.94
C ALA A 90 1.51 -3.05 -5.84
N MET A 91 0.32 -2.67 -5.39
CA MET A 91 -0.49 -3.47 -4.45
C MET A 91 -0.91 -4.80 -5.04
N ASP A 92 -1.26 -4.86 -6.33
CA ASP A 92 -1.57 -6.13 -7.00
C ASP A 92 -0.37 -7.08 -6.94
N CYS A 93 0.83 -6.55 -7.21
CA CYS A 93 2.08 -7.30 -7.10
C CYS A 93 2.37 -7.75 -5.65
N LEU A 94 2.15 -6.87 -4.67
CA LEU A 94 2.32 -7.15 -3.24
C LEU A 94 1.35 -8.25 -2.77
N GLY A 95 0.07 -8.11 -3.13
CA GLY A 95 -0.99 -9.07 -2.81
C GLY A 95 -0.73 -10.43 -3.43
N HIS A 96 -0.29 -10.48 -4.69
CA HIS A 96 0.10 -11.74 -5.34
C HIS A 96 1.26 -12.43 -4.62
N MET A 97 2.31 -11.69 -4.24
CA MET A 97 3.44 -12.23 -3.46
C MET A 97 2.98 -12.81 -2.12
N LEU A 98 2.13 -12.08 -1.38
CA LEU A 98 1.61 -12.54 -0.08
C LEU A 98 0.72 -13.78 -0.24
N TRP A 99 -0.13 -13.81 -1.26
CA TRP A 99 -0.98 -14.97 -1.55
C TRP A 99 -0.17 -16.21 -1.91
N GLU A 100 0.85 -16.09 -2.77
CA GLU A 100 1.75 -17.19 -3.11
C GLU A 100 2.54 -17.69 -1.91
N SER A 101 3.00 -16.77 -1.05
CA SER A 101 3.69 -17.09 0.21
C SER A 101 2.80 -17.92 1.13
N GLN A 102 1.55 -17.49 1.34
CA GLN A 102 0.57 -18.21 2.16
C GLN A 102 0.22 -19.58 1.57
N ARG A 103 -0.09 -19.63 0.26
CA ARG A 103 -0.48 -20.88 -0.43
C ARG A 103 0.64 -21.92 -0.41
N ALA A 104 1.88 -21.50 -0.65
CA ALA A 104 3.02 -22.40 -0.73
C ALA A 104 3.73 -22.64 0.62
N GLY A 105 3.33 -21.93 1.68
CA GLY A 105 3.97 -22.04 3.01
C GLY A 105 5.44 -21.61 3.03
N ARG A 106 5.84 -20.70 2.13
CA ARG A 106 7.23 -20.22 2.00
C ARG A 106 7.31 -18.72 2.30
N PRO A 107 8.49 -18.19 2.66
CA PRO A 107 8.66 -16.75 2.86
C PRO A 107 8.25 -15.93 1.62
N PRO A 108 7.79 -14.67 1.79
CA PRO A 108 7.50 -13.78 0.67
C PRO A 108 8.70 -13.60 -0.26
N ASP A 109 8.43 -13.64 -1.56
CA ASP A 109 9.44 -13.58 -2.61
C ASP A 109 9.60 -12.15 -3.12
N GLY A 110 10.46 -11.38 -2.45
CA GLY A 110 10.69 -9.97 -2.78
C GLY A 110 11.22 -9.75 -4.21
N GLN A 111 11.94 -10.72 -4.79
CA GLN A 111 12.43 -10.60 -6.16
C GLN A 111 11.31 -10.79 -7.18
N ALA A 112 10.40 -11.74 -6.95
CA ALA A 112 9.20 -11.89 -7.77
C ALA A 112 8.28 -10.65 -7.69
N TYR A 113 8.15 -10.07 -6.49
CA TYR A 113 7.43 -8.81 -6.27
C TYR A 113 8.06 -7.64 -7.06
N LEU A 114 9.38 -7.46 -6.97
CA LEU A 114 10.09 -6.42 -7.72
C LEU A 114 9.90 -6.60 -9.25
N ALA A 115 10.11 -7.81 -9.76
CA ALA A 115 9.95 -8.11 -11.18
C ALA A 115 8.53 -7.83 -11.68
N CYS A 116 7.51 -8.06 -10.84
CA CYS A 116 6.13 -7.70 -11.15
C CYS A 116 5.96 -6.18 -11.30
N ILE A 117 6.52 -5.36 -10.40
CA ILE A 117 6.45 -3.89 -10.51
C ILE A 117 7.20 -3.41 -11.76
N GLU A 118 8.39 -3.92 -12.03
CA GLU A 118 9.18 -3.56 -13.22
C GLU A 118 8.43 -3.89 -14.52
N HIS A 119 7.71 -5.02 -14.53
CA HIS A 119 6.84 -5.39 -15.64
C HIS A 119 5.71 -4.36 -15.82
N GLN A 120 5.01 -3.95 -14.75
CA GLN A 120 3.99 -2.91 -14.86
C GLN A 120 4.57 -1.57 -15.35
N ALA A 121 5.79 -1.23 -14.91
CA ALA A 121 6.49 -0.01 -15.32
C ALA A 121 6.95 -0.01 -16.79
N THR A 122 6.94 -1.16 -17.46
CA THR A 122 7.43 -1.29 -18.85
C THR A 122 6.35 -1.68 -19.86
N ARG A 123 5.17 -2.13 -19.39
CA ARG A 123 4.02 -2.47 -20.24
C ARG A 123 3.29 -1.24 -20.78
N ASP A 124 2.99 -1.27 -22.08
CA ASP A 124 2.21 -0.28 -22.84
C ASP A 124 0.78 -0.11 -22.33
#